data_AF-A0A5K3F8N5-F1
#
_entry.id   AF-A0A5K3F8N5-F1
#
_cell.length_a   1.000
_cell.length_b   1.000
_cell.length_c   1.000
_cell.angle_alpha   90.00
_cell.angle_beta   90.00
_cell.angle_gamma   90.00
#
_symmetry.space_group_name_H-M   'P 1'
#
loop_
_entity.id
_entity.type
_entity.pdbx_description
1 polymer ?
#
loop_
_entity_poly.entity_id
_entity_poly.type
_entity_poly.pdbx_seq_one_letter_code
_entity_poly.pdbx_strand_id
1 'polypeptide(L)'
;MTWIKGPRQLISFGMFKITQEERISIVPPTLLKKRAFNLLFSPVTTMDSGVYRCSIVVQGETHLKTYRLNILVPPKITKAPAPTLKVVEG
;
A
#
# COMPACT_ATOMS: atom_id res chain seq x y z
N MET A 1 -13.11 13.98 1.41
CA MET A 1 -11.83 13.27 1.15
C MET A 1 -12.15 11.81 0.98
N THR A 2 -11.55 11.11 0.02
CA THR A 2 -11.93 9.75 -0.35
C THR A 2 -10.69 8.98 -0.78
N TRP A 3 -10.50 7.79 -0.21
CA TRP A 3 -9.46 6.86 -0.68
C TRP A 3 -10.06 5.75 -1.54
N ILE A 4 -9.39 5.47 -2.65
CA ILE A 4 -9.84 4.50 -3.66
C ILE A 4 -8.63 3.65 -4.08
N LYS A 5 -8.76 2.33 -4.09
CA LYS A 5 -7.84 1.41 -4.77
C LYS A 5 -8.40 1.13 -6.17
N GLY A 6 -7.57 1.31 -7.20
CA GLY A 6 -7.98 1.14 -8.58
C GLY A 6 -8.36 -0.31 -8.91
N PRO A 7 -9.29 -0.55 -9.85
CA PRO A 7 -10.00 0.47 -10.65
C PRO A 7 -11.22 1.09 -9.95
N ARG A 8 -11.88 0.42 -8.99
CA ARG A 8 -13.15 0.89 -8.37
C ARG A 8 -13.40 0.41 -6.93
N GLN A 9 -12.35 0.21 -6.11
CA GLN A 9 -12.52 -0.21 -4.72
C GLN A 9 -12.47 1.00 -3.79
N LEU A 10 -13.64 1.39 -3.26
CA LEU A 10 -13.74 2.46 -2.28
C LEU A 10 -13.21 1.98 -0.93
N ILE A 11 -12.17 2.62 -0.43
CA ILE A 11 -11.56 2.27 0.86
C ILE A 11 -12.18 3.08 1.99
N SER A 12 -12.30 4.39 1.78
CA SER A 12 -12.82 5.29 2.79
C SER A 12 -13.47 6.54 2.21
N PHE A 13 -14.36 7.12 3.01
CA PHE A 13 -14.93 8.43 2.80
C PHE A 13 -14.76 9.25 4.08
N GLY A 14 -13.88 10.25 4.04
CA GLY A 14 -13.46 11.01 5.21
C GLY A 14 -12.78 10.10 6.24
N MET A 15 -13.29 10.10 7.46
CA MET A 15 -12.84 9.22 8.54
C MET A 15 -13.61 7.89 8.60
N PHE A 16 -14.54 7.64 7.69
CA PHE A 16 -15.32 6.40 7.66
C PHE A 16 -14.60 5.35 6.81
N LYS A 17 -14.29 4.21 7.43
CA LYS A 17 -13.79 3.02 6.74
C LYS A 17 -14.96 2.33 6.03
N ILE A 18 -14.81 2.06 4.74
CA ILE A 18 -15.82 1.40 3.90
C ILE A 18 -15.38 -0.02 3.53
N THR A 19 -14.08 -0.24 3.34
CA THR A 19 -13.55 -1.57 3.07
C THR A 19 -13.77 -2.54 4.24
N GLN A 20 -14.03 -3.81 3.92
CA GLN A 20 -14.10 -4.92 4.88
C GLN A 20 -12.71 -5.38 5.35
N GLU A 21 -11.63 -4.91 4.72
CA GLU A 21 -10.27 -5.26 5.12
C GLU A 21 -9.97 -4.70 6.52
N GLU A 22 -9.71 -5.59 7.48
CA GLU A 22 -9.44 -5.21 8.86
C GLU A 22 -8.05 -4.61 9.04
N ARG A 23 -7.08 -5.02 8.21
CA ARG A 23 -5.71 -4.54 8.22
C ARG A 23 -5.58 -3.08 7.78
N ILE A 24 -6.60 -2.53 7.13
CA ILE A 24 -6.64 -1.14 6.66
C ILE A 24 -7.31 -0.26 7.71
N SER A 25 -6.60 0.80 8.10
CA SER A 25 -7.10 1.81 9.03
C SER A 25 -6.89 3.22 8.47
N ILE A 26 -7.79 4.13 8.85
CA ILE A 26 -7.67 5.56 8.53
C ILE A 26 -6.99 6.22 9.71
N VAL A 27 -5.87 6.89 9.48
CA VAL A 27 -5.14 7.57 10.54
C VAL A 27 -5.72 8.97 10.72
N PRO A 28 -6.25 9.32 11.93
CA PRO A 28 -6.71 10.67 12.21
C PRO A 28 -5.58 11.70 12.01
N PRO A 29 -5.83 12.84 11.35
CA PRO A 29 -4.81 13.87 11.14
C PRO A 29 -4.18 14.40 12.43
N THR A 30 -4.93 14.34 13.54
CA THR A 30 -4.49 14.76 14.89
C THR A 30 -3.33 13.92 15.40
N LEU A 31 -3.27 12.63 15.06
CA LEU A 31 -2.21 11.73 15.55
C LEU A 31 -0.85 12.02 14.91
N LEU A 32 -0.85 12.46 13.65
CA LEU A 32 0.38 12.69 12.89
C LEU A 32 0.88 14.13 12.94
N LYS A 33 0.17 15.04 13.63
CA LYS A 33 0.43 16.50 13.62
C LYS A 33 0.62 17.07 12.21
N LYS A 34 0.04 16.40 11.21
CA LYS A 34 0.13 16.74 9.78
C LYS A 34 -1.28 16.89 9.25
N ARG A 35 -1.49 17.89 8.39
CA ARG A 35 -2.75 18.06 7.64
C ARG A 35 -2.81 17.05 6.49
N ALA A 36 -2.92 15.77 6.83
CA ALA A 36 -2.92 14.68 5.87
C ALA A 36 -3.91 13.59 6.29
N PHE A 37 -4.58 13.00 5.31
CA PHE A 37 -5.46 11.87 5.50
C PHE A 37 -4.74 10.62 5.04
N ASN A 38 -4.17 9.87 5.98
CA ASN A 38 -3.31 8.73 5.66
C ASN A 38 -4.09 7.42 5.80
N LEU A 39 -3.80 6.47 4.91
CA LEU A 39 -4.16 5.07 5.09
C LEU A 39 -2.98 4.32 5.69
N LEU A 40 -3.26 3.50 6.69
CA LEU A 40 -2.31 2.60 7.31
C LEU A 40 -2.73 1.15 7.03
N PHE A 41 -1.75 0.34 6.66
CA PHE A 41 -1.88 -1.10 6.45
C PHE A 41 -1.06 -1.80 7.54
N SER A 42 -1.69 -2.71 8.30
CA SER A 42 -0.99 -3.47 9.33
C SER A 42 -1.66 -4.84 9.57
N PRO A 43 -1.01 -5.96 9.22
CA PRO A 43 0.23 -6.07 8.44
C PRO A 43 0.04 -5.78 6.95
N VAL A 44 1.14 -5.52 6.23
CA VAL A 44 1.17 -5.40 4.77
C VAL A 44 1.29 -6.78 4.12
N THR A 45 0.57 -7.00 3.02
CA THR A 45 0.63 -8.21 2.19
C THR A 45 0.91 -7.86 0.73
N THR A 46 1.35 -8.84 -0.07
CA THR A 46 1.59 -8.64 -1.51
C THR A 46 0.35 -8.20 -2.28
N MET A 47 -0.84 -8.58 -1.80
CA MET A 47 -2.13 -8.19 -2.37
C MET A 47 -2.47 -6.71 -2.18
N ASP A 48 -1.77 -6.02 -1.29
CA ASP A 48 -1.92 -4.58 -1.11
C ASP A 48 -1.26 -3.78 -2.24
N SER A 49 -0.45 -4.42 -3.10
CA SER A 49 0.12 -3.76 -4.27
C SER A 49 -0.97 -3.21 -5.21
N GLY A 50 -0.66 -2.10 -5.88
CA GLY A 50 -1.56 -1.48 -6.85
C GLY A 50 -1.55 0.03 -6.84
N VAL A 51 -2.55 0.62 -7.50
CA VAL A 51 -2.71 2.08 -7.63
C VAL A 51 -3.76 2.57 -6.65
N TYR A 52 -3.40 3.53 -5.81
CA TYR A 52 -4.25 4.18 -4.83
C TYR A 52 -4.44 5.63 -5.20
N ARG A 53 -5.64 6.16 -4.96
CA ARG A 53 -6.01 7.54 -5.24
C ARG A 53 -6.62 8.16 -3.99
N CYS A 54 -6.13 9.33 -3.61
CA CYS A 54 -6.76 10.18 -2.61
C CYS A 54 -7.40 11.37 -3.34
N SER A 55 -8.70 11.54 -3.14
CA SER A 55 -9.49 12.65 -3.70
C SER A 55 -9.96 13.55 -2.57
N ILE A 56 -9.85 14.86 -2.73
CA ILE A 56 -10.41 15.86 -1.81
C ILE A 56 -11.21 16.88 -2.61
N VAL A 57 -12.30 17.38 -2.03
CA VAL A 57 -13.03 18.51 -2.59
C VAL A 57 -12.70 19.73 -1.74
N VAL A 58 -12.20 20.79 -2.38
CA VAL A 58 -11.87 22.06 -1.74
C VAL A 58 -12.51 23.16 -2.57
N GLN A 59 -13.38 23.97 -1.97
CA GLN A 59 -14.08 25.06 -2.65
C GLN A 59 -14.83 24.62 -3.93
N GLY A 60 -15.37 23.40 -3.95
CA GLY A 60 -16.09 22.84 -5.09
C GLY A 60 -15.20 22.18 -6.14
N GLU A 61 -13.88 22.37 -6.08
CA GLU A 61 -12.93 21.70 -6.98
C GLU A 61 -12.46 20.37 -6.40
N THR A 62 -12.32 19.37 -7.28
CA THR A 62 -11.79 18.06 -6.90
C THR A 62 -10.29 18.00 -7.16
N HIS A 63 -9.49 17.89 -6.10
CA HIS A 63 -8.07 17.62 -6.19
C HIS A 63 -7.80 16.14 -5.96
N LEU A 64 -6.93 15.59 -6.79
CA LEU A 64 -6.63 14.17 -6.78
C LEU A 64 -5.13 13.92 -6.75
N LYS A 65 -4.70 13.01 -5.88
CA LYS A 65 -3.32 12.50 -5.88
C LYS A 65 -3.31 10.98 -6.03
N THR A 66 -2.49 10.50 -6.95
CA THR A 66 -2.34 9.08 -7.28
C THR A 66 -1.01 8.56 -6.75
N TYR A 67 -1.02 7.36 -6.18
CA TYR A 67 0.14 6.67 -5.64
C TYR A 67 0.19 5.24 -6.20
N ARG A 68 1.38 4.77 -6.58
CA ARG A 68 1.59 3.35 -6.88
C ARG A 68 2.32 2.70 -5.71
N LEU A 69 1.68 1.72 -5.08
CA LEU A 69 2.23 0.96 -3.97
C LEU A 69 2.84 -0.34 -4.51
N ASN A 70 4.16 -0.46 -4.39
CA ASN A 70 4.90 -1.67 -4.72
C ASN A 70 5.29 -2.38 -3.42
N ILE A 71 4.90 -3.65 -3.29
CA ILE A 71 5.27 -4.48 -2.13
C ILE A 71 6.44 -5.36 -2.52
N LEU A 72 7.56 -5.21 -1.81
CA LEU A 72 8.77 -5.99 -2.04
C LEU A 72 8.78 -7.21 -1.13
N VAL A 73 9.18 -8.35 -1.66
CA VAL A 73 9.31 -9.62 -0.93
C VAL A 73 10.79 -9.99 -0.88
N PRO A 74 11.34 -10.34 0.28
CA PRO A 74 12.75 -10.76 0.36
C PRO A 74 12.97 -12.04 -0.44
N PRO A 75 14.14 -12.21 -1.08
CA PRO A 75 14.47 -13.43 -1.80
C PRO A 75 14.52 -14.63 -0.85
N LYS A 76 14.09 -15.79 -1.33
CA LYS A 76 14.15 -17.05 -0.59
C LYS A 76 15.11 -18.00 -1.29
N ILE A 77 15.99 -18.64 -0.51
CA ILE A 77 16.85 -19.71 -0.99
C ILE A 77 15.98 -20.96 -1.16
N THR A 78 15.60 -21.27 -2.40
CA THR A 78 14.78 -22.45 -2.71
C THR A 78 15.61 -23.72 -2.89
N LYS A 79 16.92 -23.57 -3.10
CA LYS A 79 17.90 -24.66 -3.13
C LYS A 79 19.15 -24.20 -2.41
N ALA A 80 19.65 -25.03 -1.49
CA ALA A 80 20.96 -24.80 -0.90
C ALA A 80 22.01 -24.68 -2.02
N PRO A 81 23.08 -23.88 -1.83
CA PRO A 81 24.19 -23.85 -2.77
C PRO A 81 24.63 -25.29 -3.07
N ALA A 82 24.82 -25.62 -4.35
CA ALA A 82 25.44 -26.89 -4.70
C ALA A 82 26.79 -26.99 -3.97
N PRO A 83 27.20 -28.19 -3.51
CA PRO A 83 28.54 -28.37 -2.95
C PRO A 83 29.57 -27.83 -3.94
N THR A 84 30.60 -27.15 -3.43
CA THR A 84 31.62 -26.47 -4.22
C THR A 84 32.22 -27.44 -5.24
N LEU A 85 31.85 -27.28 -6.52
CA LEU A 85 32.43 -28.06 -7.60
C LEU A 85 33.88 -27.60 -7.76
N LYS A 86 34.84 -28.44 -7.36
CA LYS A 86 36.24 -28.27 -7.74
C LYS A 86 36.35 -28.64 -9.22
N VAL A 87 36.26 -27.63 -10.08
CA VAL A 87 36.53 -27.80 -11.51
C VAL A 87 38.04 -27.87 -11.67
N VAL A 88 38.54 -29.02 -12.10
CA VAL A 88 39.91 -29.18 -12.59
C VAL A 88 39.88 -28.97 -14.10
N GLU A 89 40.78 -28.13 -14.57
CA GLU A 89 40.99 -27.86 -16.00
C GLU A 89 41.50 -29.13 -16.69
N GLY A 90 40.88 -29.50 -17.80
CA GLY A 90 41.22 -30.66 -18.62
C GLY A 90 41.01 -30.36 -20.10
#